data_AF-A0A3Q4MGS1-F1
#
_entry.id   AF-A0A3Q4MGS1-F1
#
_cell.length_a   1.000
_cell.length_b   1.000
_cell.length_c   1.000
_cell.angle_alpha   90.00
_cell.angle_beta   90.00
_cell.angle_gamma   90.00
#
_symmetry.space_group_name_H-M   'P 1'
#
loop_
_entity.id
_entity.type
_entity.pdbx_description
1 polymer ?
#
loop_
_entity_poly.entity_id
_entity_poly.type
_entity_poly.pdbx_seq_one_letter_code
_entity_poly.pdbx_strand_id
1 'polypeptide(L)'
;LLHIRLNVTFCTVHILCLLSLFSLLKNVGLGMLVLTVCGLATIIALSVAYDKEKSKNQGNVGDGASDSTSTTTPSTTPDTPKEPWDHYRLPDSLIPVSYNVTLWPRLKPNAEGLYIFTGRSTVIFKCVKETDLIIIHSRKLNFTTFFGHHAKLSSQGEAPVPTILNSWLVKKTEFLVIQLGSRLSAGVSYSLHTEFLGELADDLEGFYRSEYVEDGVKKVVATSQMQATYARKSFPCFDEPAMKAVFSVTIIHSRDTVALSNGKEKGSLHSLTTLLSTPVLHFNATIRSTATWEQLFAFRHGGNRTEHLNLNDLRDFEKVVVTHDPQMDTSAFESLTVLYLQS
;
A
#
# COMPACT_ATOMS: atom_id res chain seq x y z
N LEU A 1 65.66 -32.72 9.21
CA LEU A 1 64.72 -33.70 8.60
C LEU A 1 63.26 -33.47 8.99
N LEU A 2 62.93 -33.32 10.28
CA LEU A 2 61.54 -33.11 10.74
C LEU A 2 60.90 -31.80 10.21
N HIS A 3 61.66 -30.71 10.19
CA HIS A 3 61.19 -29.39 9.71
C HIS A 3 60.90 -29.34 8.19
N ILE A 4 61.64 -30.14 7.40
CA ILE A 4 61.43 -30.27 5.96
C ILE A 4 60.17 -31.10 5.69
N ARG A 5 59.93 -32.15 6.47
CA ARG A 5 58.71 -32.97 6.36
C ARG A 5 57.45 -32.19 6.72
N LEU A 6 57.48 -31.31 7.73
CA LEU A 6 56.32 -30.45 8.06
C LEU A 6 55.97 -29.46 6.94
N ASN A 7 56.97 -28.80 6.34
CA ASN A 7 56.74 -27.83 5.26
C ASN A 7 56.20 -28.48 3.99
N VAL A 8 56.65 -29.69 3.65
CA VAL A 8 56.12 -30.43 2.49
C VAL A 8 54.66 -30.83 2.73
N THR A 9 54.32 -31.33 3.92
CA THR A 9 52.94 -31.70 4.26
C THR A 9 52.01 -30.48 4.24
N PHE A 10 52.45 -29.34 4.80
CA PHE A 10 51.66 -28.11 4.81
C PHE A 10 51.42 -27.58 3.38
N CYS A 11 52.44 -27.63 2.53
CA CYS A 11 52.34 -27.23 1.13
C CYS A 11 51.37 -28.14 0.34
N THR A 12 51.43 -29.45 0.55
CA THR A 12 50.50 -30.40 -0.10
C THR A 12 49.04 -30.19 0.33
N VAL A 13 48.79 -29.92 1.62
CA VAL A 13 47.42 -29.65 2.11
C VAL A 13 46.88 -28.34 1.55
N HIS A 14 47.71 -27.30 1.45
CA HIS A 14 47.32 -26.02 0.89
C HIS A 14 46.99 -26.12 -0.62
N ILE A 15 47.76 -26.91 -1.37
CA ILE A 15 47.52 -27.16 -2.79
C ILE A 15 46.23 -27.96 -2.99
N LEU A 16 45.96 -29.00 -2.19
CA LEU A 16 44.70 -29.75 -2.26
C LEU A 16 43.48 -28.86 -1.94
N CYS A 17 43.60 -27.93 -0.99
CA CYS A 17 42.53 -27.01 -0.62
C CYS A 17 42.23 -26.00 -1.75
N LEU A 18 43.26 -25.49 -2.43
CA LEU A 18 43.08 -24.61 -3.59
C LEU A 18 42.45 -25.34 -4.78
N LEU A 19 42.82 -26.60 -5.02
CA LEU A 19 42.23 -27.43 -6.06
C LEU A 19 40.75 -27.77 -5.78
N SER A 20 40.38 -27.99 -4.52
CA SER A 20 38.99 -28.25 -4.13
C SER A 20 38.13 -26.98 -4.26
N LEU A 21 38.63 -25.82 -3.82
CA LEU A 21 37.94 -24.53 -4.01
C LEU A 21 37.73 -24.21 -5.50
N PHE A 22 38.73 -24.46 -6.33
CA PHE A 22 38.64 -24.23 -7.78
C PHE A 22 37.62 -25.15 -8.44
N SER A 23 37.52 -26.40 -7.98
CA SER A 23 36.52 -27.36 -8.45
C SER A 23 35.10 -26.97 -8.01
N LEU A 24 34.93 -26.46 -6.79
CA LEU A 24 33.67 -25.89 -6.31
C LEU A 24 33.23 -24.68 -7.13
N LEU A 25 34.13 -23.73 -7.42
CA LEU A 25 33.82 -22.56 -8.26
C LEU A 25 33.38 -22.95 -9.67
N LYS A 26 34.04 -23.96 -10.28
CA LYS A 26 33.66 -24.47 -11.60
C LYS A 26 32.26 -25.07 -11.61
N ASN A 27 31.91 -25.85 -10.59
CA ASN A 27 30.59 -26.48 -10.50
C ASN A 27 29.48 -25.45 -10.24
N VAL A 28 29.75 -24.41 -9.45
CA VAL A 28 28.82 -23.28 -9.25
C VAL A 28 28.62 -22.51 -10.55
N GLY A 29 29.69 -22.23 -11.30
CA GLY A 29 29.61 -21.57 -12.61
C GLY A 29 28.77 -22.35 -13.62
N LEU A 30 28.94 -23.68 -13.68
CA LEU A 30 28.15 -24.55 -14.55
C LEU A 30 26.67 -24.59 -14.10
N GLY A 31 26.40 -24.61 -12.80
CA GLY A 31 25.04 -24.55 -12.26
C GLY A 31 24.31 -23.26 -12.63
N MET A 32 24.99 -22.11 -12.53
CA MET A 32 24.41 -20.82 -12.93
C MET A 32 24.14 -20.74 -14.43
N LEU A 33 25.01 -21.31 -15.27
CA LEU A 33 24.79 -21.40 -16.72
C LEU A 33 23.57 -22.26 -17.08
N VAL A 34 23.38 -23.38 -16.38
CA VAL A 34 22.22 -24.25 -16.60
C VAL A 34 20.93 -23.53 -16.18
N LEU A 35 20.95 -22.80 -15.05
CA LEU A 35 19.79 -22.04 -14.59
C LEU A 35 19.41 -20.92 -15.56
N THR A 36 20.38 -20.20 -16.14
CA THR A 36 20.10 -19.14 -17.13
C THR A 36 19.55 -19.72 -18.43
N VAL A 37 20.09 -20.83 -18.93
CA VAL A 37 19.57 -21.50 -20.14
C VAL A 37 18.17 -22.06 -19.90
N CYS A 38 17.91 -22.68 -18.75
CA CYS A 38 16.58 -23.14 -18.39
C CYS A 38 15.58 -21.98 -18.27
N GLY A 39 15.96 -20.88 -17.64
CA GLY A 39 15.13 -19.68 -17.54
C GLY A 39 14.81 -19.05 -18.90
N LEU A 40 15.78 -19.02 -19.82
CA LEU A 40 15.54 -18.51 -21.17
C LEU A 40 14.61 -19.43 -21.96
N ALA A 41 14.77 -20.74 -21.83
CA ALA A 41 13.91 -21.72 -22.50
C ALA A 41 12.46 -21.67 -22.00
N THR A 42 12.24 -21.46 -20.70
CA THR A 42 10.88 -21.33 -20.14
C THR A 42 10.22 -20.03 -20.59
N ILE A 43 10.95 -18.92 -20.65
CA ILE A 43 10.43 -17.65 -21.19
C ILE A 43 9.98 -17.83 -22.65
N ILE A 44 10.82 -18.43 -23.50
CA ILE A 44 10.48 -18.70 -24.91
C ILE A 44 9.26 -19.61 -25.02
N ALA A 45 9.19 -20.68 -24.22
CA ALA A 45 8.05 -21.60 -24.23
C ALA A 45 6.74 -20.91 -23.81
N LEU A 46 6.78 -20.06 -22.79
CA LEU A 46 5.63 -19.27 -22.33
C LEU A 46 5.20 -18.23 -23.37
N SER A 47 6.14 -17.57 -24.05
CA SER A 47 5.82 -16.64 -25.14
C SER A 47 5.08 -17.35 -26.29
N VAL A 48 5.56 -18.53 -26.70
CA VAL A 48 4.89 -19.32 -27.75
C VAL A 48 3.51 -19.84 -27.30
N ALA A 49 3.39 -20.26 -26.04
CA ALA A 49 2.10 -20.69 -25.49
C ALA A 49 1.09 -19.53 -25.45
N TYR A 50 1.54 -18.33 -25.07
CA TYR A 50 0.72 -17.12 -25.06
C TYR A 50 0.23 -16.75 -26.47
N ASP A 51 1.10 -16.81 -27.50
CA ASP A 51 0.70 -16.54 -28.88
C ASP A 51 -0.28 -17.60 -29.43
N LYS A 52 -0.11 -18.86 -29.03
CA LYS A 52 -1.07 -19.94 -29.36
C LYS A 52 -2.42 -19.73 -28.69
N GLU A 53 -2.45 -19.25 -27.45
CA GLU A 53 -3.70 -18.98 -26.72
C GLU A 53 -4.40 -17.74 -27.27
N LYS A 54 -3.64 -16.70 -27.64
CA LYS A 54 -4.15 -15.50 -28.32
C LYS A 54 -4.77 -15.84 -29.69
N SER A 55 -4.10 -16.68 -30.49
CA SER A 55 -4.64 -17.12 -31.79
C SER A 55 -5.85 -18.05 -31.65
N LYS A 56 -5.89 -18.90 -30.62
CA LYS A 56 -7.07 -19.73 -30.32
C LYS A 56 -8.29 -18.90 -29.87
N ASN A 57 -8.06 -17.82 -29.12
CA ASN A 57 -9.12 -16.90 -28.71
C ASN A 57 -9.63 -15.99 -29.86
N GLN A 58 -8.86 -15.85 -30.95
CA GLN A 58 -9.31 -15.17 -32.17
C GLN A 58 -9.92 -16.11 -33.23
N GLY A 59 -9.86 -17.43 -33.03
CA GLY A 59 -10.23 -18.43 -34.04
C GLY A 59 -11.59 -19.13 -33.85
N ASN A 60 -12.45 -18.70 -32.92
CA ASN A 60 -13.70 -19.40 -32.63
C ASN A 60 -14.97 -18.62 -33.03
N VAL A 61 -15.01 -18.15 -34.29
CA VAL A 61 -16.27 -17.91 -35.01
C VAL A 61 -16.09 -18.51 -36.41
N GLY A 62 -16.57 -19.74 -36.57
CA GLY A 62 -16.67 -20.44 -37.85
C GLY A 62 -18.07 -20.27 -38.44
N ASP A 63 -18.08 -19.91 -39.73
CA ASP A 63 -19.20 -19.56 -40.59
C ASP A 63 -20.30 -20.62 -40.77
N GLY A 64 -21.51 -20.11 -41.03
CA GLY A 64 -22.65 -20.80 -41.63
C GLY A 64 -23.74 -19.81 -42.07
N ALA A 65 -23.62 -19.32 -43.32
CA ALA A 65 -24.56 -18.62 -44.20
C ALA A 65 -26.07 -18.71 -43.86
N SER A 66 -26.98 -17.77 -44.16
CA SER A 66 -27.03 -16.55 -44.98
C SER A 66 -28.38 -15.89 -44.68
N ASP A 67 -28.45 -14.59 -44.32
CA ASP A 67 -29.36 -13.59 -44.94
C ASP A 67 -29.16 -12.19 -44.31
N SER A 68 -29.10 -11.18 -45.18
CA SER A 68 -29.35 -9.73 -45.01
C SER A 68 -29.05 -9.05 -43.65
N THR A 69 -28.07 -8.11 -43.64
CA THR A 69 -28.26 -6.67 -43.31
C THR A 69 -26.89 -5.94 -43.17
N SER A 70 -26.78 -4.82 -43.90
CA SER A 70 -25.75 -3.75 -43.89
C SER A 70 -24.48 -3.90 -43.02
N THR A 71 -23.34 -4.04 -43.69
CA THR A 71 -21.99 -4.02 -43.13
C THR A 71 -21.57 -2.62 -42.66
N THR A 72 -21.40 -2.43 -41.35
CA THR A 72 -20.53 -1.39 -40.78
C THR A 72 -19.28 -2.05 -40.22
N THR A 73 -18.13 -1.62 -40.75
CA THR A 73 -16.77 -2.01 -40.38
C THR A 73 -16.52 -1.80 -38.87
N PRO A 74 -15.91 -2.75 -38.12
CA PRO A 74 -15.50 -2.48 -36.76
C PRO A 74 -14.25 -1.60 -36.77
N SER A 75 -14.37 -0.36 -36.28
CA SER A 75 -13.23 0.52 -36.03
C SER A 75 -12.49 0.04 -34.77
N THR A 76 -11.25 -0.42 -34.94
CA THR A 76 -10.29 -0.52 -33.83
C THR A 76 -9.89 0.91 -33.42
N THR A 77 -10.69 1.52 -32.55
CA THR A 77 -10.37 2.81 -31.94
C THR A 77 -9.45 2.55 -30.74
N PRO A 78 -8.27 3.20 -30.63
CA PRO A 78 -7.48 3.18 -29.40
C PRO A 78 -8.33 3.73 -28.26
N ASP A 79 -8.33 3.04 -27.10
CA ASP A 79 -9.00 3.46 -25.85
C ASP A 79 -8.59 4.88 -25.47
N THR A 80 -9.26 5.87 -26.04
CA THR A 80 -9.08 7.28 -25.68
C THR A 80 -9.95 7.49 -24.44
N PRO A 81 -9.38 7.91 -23.30
CA PRO A 81 -10.16 8.22 -22.09
C PRO A 81 -11.29 9.20 -22.43
N LYS A 82 -12.54 8.88 -22.09
CA LYS A 82 -13.70 9.71 -22.43
C LYS A 82 -14.12 10.56 -21.25
N GLU A 83 -13.99 10.01 -20.05
CA GLU A 83 -14.44 10.64 -18.81
C GLU A 83 -13.26 11.00 -17.90
N PRO A 84 -13.40 11.98 -16.98
CA PRO A 84 -12.32 12.37 -16.07
C PRO A 84 -11.74 11.21 -15.24
N TRP A 85 -12.55 10.21 -14.89
CA TRP A 85 -12.11 9.03 -14.14
C TRP A 85 -11.46 7.92 -14.99
N ASP A 86 -11.43 8.07 -16.32
CA ASP A 86 -10.69 7.18 -17.22
C ASP A 86 -9.20 7.54 -17.31
N HIS A 87 -8.81 8.72 -16.81
CA HIS A 87 -7.42 9.16 -16.71
C HIS A 87 -6.79 8.72 -15.38
N TYR A 88 -5.58 8.13 -15.42
CA TYR A 88 -4.88 7.67 -14.21
C TYR A 88 -4.46 8.79 -13.24
N ARG A 89 -4.44 10.05 -13.69
CA ARG A 89 -4.08 11.20 -12.86
C ARG A 89 -5.34 11.87 -12.34
N LEU A 90 -5.33 12.21 -11.06
CA LEU A 90 -6.41 12.96 -10.44
C LEU A 90 -6.55 14.35 -11.08
N PRO A 91 -7.78 14.86 -11.24
CA PRO A 91 -8.00 16.26 -11.59
C PRO A 91 -7.38 17.19 -10.54
N ASP A 92 -6.92 18.35 -10.99
CA ASP A 92 -6.34 19.39 -10.13
C ASP A 92 -7.39 20.33 -9.53
N SER A 93 -8.68 19.98 -9.62
CA SER A 93 -9.80 20.79 -9.13
C SER A 93 -9.94 20.76 -7.61
N LEU A 94 -9.48 19.69 -6.96
CA LEU A 94 -9.59 19.46 -5.52
C LEU A 94 -8.21 19.16 -4.92
N ILE A 95 -7.89 19.81 -3.80
CA ILE A 95 -6.60 19.64 -3.12
C ILE A 95 -6.86 19.24 -1.66
N PRO A 96 -6.31 18.12 -1.16
CA PRO A 96 -6.48 17.74 0.23
C PRO A 96 -5.76 18.71 1.16
N VAL A 97 -6.34 18.93 2.34
CA VAL A 97 -5.79 19.81 3.39
C VAL A 97 -5.42 18.96 4.60
N SER A 98 -6.34 18.12 5.07
CA SER A 98 -6.10 17.24 6.19
C SER A 98 -6.96 15.98 6.14
N TYR A 99 -6.50 14.94 6.83
CA TYR A 99 -7.22 13.69 7.01
C TYR A 99 -7.37 13.39 8.50
N ASN A 100 -8.54 12.88 8.87
CA ASN A 100 -8.75 12.17 10.12
C ASN A 100 -9.07 10.71 9.77
N VAL A 101 -8.14 9.82 10.09
CA VAL A 101 -8.21 8.39 9.74
C VAL A 101 -8.28 7.57 11.02
N THR A 102 -9.33 6.76 11.15
CA THR A 102 -9.45 5.75 12.20
C THR A 102 -9.34 4.38 11.58
N LEU A 103 -8.43 3.53 12.07
CA LEU A 103 -8.28 2.14 11.63
C LEU A 103 -8.47 1.19 12.81
N TRP A 104 -9.19 0.09 12.58
CA TRP A 104 -9.41 -0.97 13.55
C TRP A 104 -9.08 -2.34 12.95
N PRO A 105 -7.81 -2.79 13.02
CA PRO A 105 -7.41 -4.11 12.58
C PRO A 105 -7.92 -5.20 13.52
N ARG A 106 -8.35 -6.34 12.96
CA ARG A 106 -8.55 -7.60 13.67
C ARG A 106 -7.34 -8.50 13.45
N LEU A 107 -6.55 -8.72 14.50
CA LEU A 107 -5.38 -9.62 14.47
C LEU A 107 -5.75 -11.10 14.66
N LYS A 108 -7.05 -11.41 14.55
CA LYS A 108 -7.59 -12.77 14.54
C LYS A 108 -8.51 -12.89 13.33
N PRO A 109 -8.54 -14.06 12.67
CA PRO A 109 -9.41 -14.26 11.53
C PRO A 109 -10.88 -14.23 11.99
N ASN A 110 -11.77 -13.83 11.08
CA ASN A 110 -13.21 -13.94 11.25
C ASN A 110 -13.70 -15.39 11.03
N ALA A 111 -15.01 -15.60 11.00
CA ALA A 111 -15.60 -16.93 10.80
C ALA A 111 -15.22 -17.57 9.45
N GLU A 112 -14.93 -16.74 8.45
CA GLU A 112 -14.53 -17.16 7.10
C GLU A 112 -13.01 -17.36 6.97
N GLY A 113 -12.23 -17.22 8.06
CA GLY A 113 -10.77 -17.35 8.03
C GLY A 113 -10.03 -16.11 7.53
N LEU A 114 -10.72 -15.00 7.30
CA LEU A 114 -10.15 -13.76 6.77
C LEU A 114 -9.73 -12.79 7.88
N TYR A 115 -8.58 -12.16 7.72
CA TYR A 115 -8.15 -11.04 8.54
C TYR A 115 -8.68 -9.75 7.91
N ILE A 116 -9.30 -8.90 8.71
CA ILE A 116 -9.96 -7.69 8.23
C ILE A 116 -9.58 -6.48 9.07
N PHE A 117 -9.81 -5.30 8.52
CA PHE A 117 -9.86 -4.06 9.28
C PHE A 117 -11.09 -3.26 8.88
N THR A 118 -11.64 -2.51 9.83
CA THR A 118 -12.61 -1.46 9.53
C THR A 118 -11.93 -0.11 9.65
N GLY A 119 -12.37 0.84 8.83
CA GLY A 119 -11.83 2.18 8.82
C GLY A 119 -12.90 3.24 8.65
N ARG A 120 -12.58 4.42 9.18
CA ARG A 120 -13.33 5.65 8.94
C ARG A 120 -12.33 6.70 8.48
N SER A 121 -12.61 7.38 7.38
CA SER A 121 -11.74 8.45 6.88
C SER A 121 -12.57 9.68 6.60
N THR A 122 -12.16 10.80 7.17
CA THR A 122 -12.68 12.12 6.81
C THR A 122 -11.54 12.93 6.21
N VAL A 123 -11.65 13.29 4.94
CA VAL A 123 -10.73 14.22 4.28
C VAL A 123 -11.36 15.60 4.20
N ILE A 124 -10.64 16.60 4.70
CA ILE A 124 -10.92 18.00 4.41
C ILE A 124 -10.12 18.37 3.17
N PHE A 125 -10.79 18.90 2.15
CA PHE A 125 -10.18 19.31 0.89
C PHE A 125 -10.71 20.68 0.46
N LYS A 126 -9.88 21.41 -0.27
CA LYS A 126 -10.22 22.71 -0.85
C LYS A 126 -10.60 22.53 -2.32
N CYS A 127 -11.73 23.08 -2.72
CA CYS A 127 -12.08 23.24 -4.12
C CYS A 127 -11.31 24.43 -4.70
N VAL A 128 -10.44 24.20 -5.68
CA VAL A 128 -9.68 25.26 -6.37
C VAL A 128 -10.27 25.60 -7.73
N LYS A 129 -10.96 24.66 -8.37
CA LYS A 129 -11.71 24.87 -9.61
C LYS A 129 -13.09 24.26 -9.45
N GLU A 130 -14.13 25.00 -9.84
CA GLU A 130 -15.51 24.53 -9.70
C GLU A 130 -15.73 23.19 -10.41
N THR A 131 -16.24 22.21 -9.66
CA THR A 131 -16.44 20.83 -10.14
C THR A 131 -17.63 20.21 -9.43
N ASP A 132 -18.39 19.39 -10.15
CA ASP A 132 -19.47 18.54 -9.63
C ASP A 132 -19.01 17.08 -9.41
N LEU A 133 -17.71 16.81 -9.58
CA LEU A 133 -17.10 15.51 -9.37
C LEU A 133 -16.05 15.59 -8.25
N ILE A 134 -16.13 14.63 -7.33
CA ILE A 134 -15.05 14.29 -6.41
C ILE A 134 -14.50 12.93 -6.84
N ILE A 135 -13.22 12.90 -7.17
CA ILE A 135 -12.50 11.68 -7.56
C ILE A 135 -11.35 11.50 -6.56
N ILE A 136 -11.32 10.36 -5.89
CA ILE A 136 -10.23 9.99 -4.97
C ILE A 136 -9.83 8.54 -5.21
N HIS A 137 -8.59 8.17 -4.91
CA HIS A 137 -8.13 6.81 -5.06
C HIS A 137 -8.75 5.88 -4.00
N SER A 138 -9.13 4.67 -4.42
CA SER A 138 -9.60 3.60 -3.55
C SER A 138 -9.40 2.24 -4.23
N ARG A 139 -8.84 1.28 -3.50
CA ARG A 139 -8.55 -0.06 -4.00
C ARG A 139 -8.92 -1.14 -2.98
N LYS A 140 -9.71 -2.14 -3.39
CA LYS A 140 -10.10 -3.29 -2.56
C LYS A 140 -10.71 -2.89 -1.19
N LEU A 141 -11.47 -1.79 -1.16
CA LEU A 141 -12.21 -1.34 0.01
C LEU A 141 -13.72 -1.52 -0.22
N ASN A 142 -14.40 -2.13 0.73
CA ASN A 142 -15.85 -2.29 0.73
C ASN A 142 -16.47 -1.19 1.58
N PHE A 143 -17.28 -0.33 0.98
CA PHE A 143 -17.82 0.86 1.65
C PHE A 143 -19.15 0.61 2.33
N THR A 144 -19.33 1.18 3.52
CA THR A 144 -20.65 1.37 4.12
C THR A 144 -21.37 2.49 3.37
N THR A 145 -22.61 2.24 2.97
CA THR A 145 -23.41 3.24 2.23
C THR A 145 -24.24 4.13 3.16
N PHE A 146 -24.35 5.41 2.81
CA PHE A 146 -25.18 6.42 3.46
C PHE A 146 -26.20 6.94 2.44
N PHE A 147 -27.48 6.71 2.69
CA PHE A 147 -28.55 7.08 1.73
C PHE A 147 -28.28 6.55 0.31
N GLY A 148 -27.67 5.38 0.19
CA GLY A 148 -27.32 4.76 -1.10
C GLY A 148 -25.96 5.16 -1.68
N HIS A 149 -25.17 6.00 -1.01
CA HIS A 149 -23.88 6.48 -1.51
C HIS A 149 -22.70 6.07 -0.62
N HIS A 150 -21.51 5.89 -1.19
CA HIS A 150 -20.31 5.43 -0.48
C HIS A 150 -19.70 6.47 0.50
N ALA A 151 -20.25 7.68 0.55
CA ALA A 151 -19.71 8.78 1.35
C ALA A 151 -20.80 9.77 1.81
N LYS A 152 -20.44 10.60 2.80
CA LYS A 152 -21.18 11.79 3.21
C LYS A 152 -20.33 13.03 2.91
N LEU A 153 -20.94 14.06 2.36
CA LEU A 153 -20.31 15.35 2.12
C LEU A 153 -20.83 16.40 3.11
N SER A 154 -19.95 17.25 3.62
CA SER A 154 -20.30 18.44 4.39
C SER A 154 -19.37 19.61 4.05
N SER A 155 -19.73 20.82 4.47
CA SER A 155 -18.93 22.04 4.31
C SER A 155 -18.22 22.37 5.63
N GLN A 156 -17.04 23.00 5.56
CA GLN A 156 -16.34 23.53 6.75
C GLN A 156 -16.85 24.92 7.17
N GLY A 157 -17.91 25.43 6.54
CA GLY A 157 -18.56 26.70 6.88
C GLY A 157 -20.02 26.72 6.42
N GLU A 158 -20.57 27.91 6.19
CA GLU A 158 -21.97 28.10 5.78
C GLU A 158 -22.23 27.88 4.28
N ALA A 159 -21.18 27.57 3.51
CA ALA A 159 -21.33 27.33 2.08
C ALA A 159 -22.30 26.14 1.83
N PRO A 160 -23.17 26.25 0.82
CA PRO A 160 -24.11 25.19 0.48
C PRO A 160 -23.36 23.91 0.11
N VAL A 161 -23.88 22.78 0.59
CA VAL A 161 -23.33 21.45 0.31
C VAL A 161 -24.13 20.82 -0.81
N PRO A 162 -23.52 20.52 -1.98
CA PRO A 162 -24.20 19.78 -3.03
C PRO A 162 -24.68 18.42 -2.55
N THR A 163 -25.86 18.00 -3.00
CA THR A 163 -26.33 16.63 -2.80
C THR A 163 -25.48 15.67 -3.62
N ILE A 164 -25.24 14.46 -3.09
CA ILE A 164 -24.64 13.38 -3.88
C ILE A 164 -25.74 12.78 -4.74
N LEU A 165 -25.51 12.67 -6.04
CA LEU A 165 -26.41 12.00 -6.99
C LEU A 165 -26.05 10.54 -7.17
N ASN A 166 -24.75 10.24 -7.26
CA ASN A 166 -24.26 8.89 -7.48
C ASN A 166 -22.83 8.72 -6.92
N SER A 167 -22.46 7.48 -6.62
CA SER A 167 -21.10 7.13 -6.24
C SER A 167 -20.75 5.71 -6.67
N TRP A 168 -19.61 5.51 -7.32
CA TRP A 168 -19.20 4.20 -7.83
C TRP A 168 -17.68 4.02 -7.81
N LEU A 169 -17.24 2.77 -7.94
CA LEU A 169 -15.83 2.42 -8.00
C LEU A 169 -15.42 2.14 -9.45
N VAL A 170 -14.32 2.76 -9.89
CA VAL A 170 -13.71 2.51 -11.20
C VAL A 170 -12.46 1.66 -10.98
N LYS A 171 -12.57 0.36 -11.23
CA LYS A 171 -11.50 -0.61 -10.91
C LYS A 171 -10.21 -0.39 -11.70
N LYS A 172 -10.30 0.05 -12.97
CA LYS A 172 -9.15 0.23 -13.88
C LYS A 172 -8.18 1.29 -13.39
N THR A 173 -8.72 2.42 -12.93
CA THR A 173 -7.97 3.58 -12.44
C THR A 173 -7.95 3.67 -10.91
N GLU A 174 -8.61 2.72 -10.24
CA GLU A 174 -8.67 2.60 -8.78
C GLU A 174 -9.24 3.85 -8.11
N PHE A 175 -10.35 4.36 -8.65
CA PHE A 175 -11.04 5.51 -8.10
C PHE A 175 -12.35 5.15 -7.42
N LEU A 176 -12.64 5.89 -6.35
CA LEU A 176 -14.00 6.20 -5.92
C LEU A 176 -14.41 7.52 -6.57
N VAL A 177 -15.48 7.48 -7.36
CA VAL A 177 -16.07 8.66 -7.99
C VAL A 177 -17.36 9.01 -7.28
N ILE A 178 -17.57 10.30 -7.01
CA ILE A 178 -18.76 10.85 -6.38
C ILE A 178 -19.25 11.99 -7.26
N GLN A 179 -20.45 11.82 -7.80
CA GLN A 179 -21.13 12.80 -8.64
C GLN A 179 -22.11 13.61 -7.80
N LEU A 180 -22.05 14.93 -7.95
CA LEU A 180 -22.82 15.90 -7.17
C LEU A 180 -23.93 16.53 -8.02
N GLY A 181 -25.00 16.98 -7.37
CA GLY A 181 -26.13 17.64 -8.01
C GLY A 181 -25.86 19.10 -8.40
N SER A 182 -24.82 19.69 -7.83
CA SER A 182 -24.33 21.03 -8.16
C SER A 182 -22.83 21.10 -7.96
N ARG A 183 -22.20 22.13 -8.53
CA ARG A 183 -20.75 22.33 -8.45
C ARG A 183 -20.34 22.78 -7.05
N LEU A 184 -19.22 22.25 -6.59
CA LEU A 184 -18.46 22.78 -5.48
C LEU A 184 -17.91 24.17 -5.85
N SER A 185 -17.99 25.11 -4.92
CA SER A 185 -17.55 26.49 -5.13
C SER A 185 -16.04 26.62 -4.95
N ALA A 186 -15.39 27.31 -5.89
CA ALA A 186 -13.96 27.57 -5.80
C ALA A 186 -13.63 28.41 -4.54
N GLY A 187 -12.52 28.09 -3.88
CA GLY A 187 -12.07 28.71 -2.63
C GLY A 187 -12.66 28.09 -1.36
N VAL A 188 -13.72 27.29 -1.46
CA VAL A 188 -14.41 26.68 -0.30
C VAL A 188 -13.77 25.35 0.07
N SER A 189 -13.75 25.07 1.38
CA SER A 189 -13.32 23.78 1.93
C SER A 189 -14.51 22.90 2.29
N TYR A 190 -14.43 21.65 1.86
CA TYR A 190 -15.44 20.62 2.09
C TYR A 190 -14.82 19.44 2.85
N SER A 191 -15.68 18.61 3.41
CA SER A 191 -15.31 17.43 4.17
C SER A 191 -16.03 16.21 3.58
N LEU A 192 -15.24 15.22 3.14
CA LEU A 192 -15.76 13.96 2.66
C LEU A 192 -15.50 12.87 3.69
N HIS A 193 -16.58 12.28 4.20
CA HIS A 193 -16.54 11.21 5.17
C HIS A 193 -16.90 9.86 4.53
N THR A 194 -16.09 8.84 4.82
CA THR A 194 -16.24 7.47 4.33
C THR A 194 -16.06 6.48 5.47
N GLU A 195 -16.78 5.36 5.37
CA GLU A 195 -16.60 4.20 6.23
C GLU A 195 -16.41 2.97 5.35
N PHE A 196 -15.44 2.14 5.68
CA PHE A 196 -15.04 1.03 4.83
C PHE A 196 -14.50 -0.15 5.62
N LEU A 197 -14.52 -1.31 4.97
CA LEU A 197 -13.89 -2.55 5.39
C LEU A 197 -12.86 -2.93 4.34
N GLY A 198 -11.66 -3.28 4.79
CA GLY A 198 -10.61 -3.84 3.96
C GLY A 198 -10.13 -5.19 4.49
N GLU A 199 -9.56 -5.99 3.61
CA GLU A 199 -8.83 -7.19 4.01
C GLU A 199 -7.44 -6.80 4.50
N LEU A 200 -7.06 -7.32 5.66
CA LEU A 200 -5.70 -7.25 6.16
C LEU A 200 -4.89 -8.40 5.54
N ALA A 201 -4.64 -8.29 4.24
CA ALA A 201 -3.98 -9.29 3.41
C ALA A 201 -2.50 -9.50 3.81
N ASP A 202 -1.87 -10.57 3.35
CA ASP A 202 -0.45 -10.90 3.56
C ASP A 202 0.43 -10.59 2.33
N ASP A 203 0.07 -9.55 1.59
CA ASP A 203 0.67 -9.20 0.30
C ASP A 203 1.69 -8.06 0.36
N LEU A 204 2.03 -7.55 1.55
CA LEU A 204 2.95 -6.43 1.78
C LEU A 204 2.50 -5.11 1.10
N GLU A 205 1.21 -4.96 0.79
CA GLU A 205 0.68 -3.76 0.13
C GLU A 205 -0.38 -3.06 0.99
N GLY A 206 -0.20 -1.76 1.19
CA GLY A 206 -1.18 -0.93 1.91
C GLY A 206 -1.16 -1.27 3.39
N PHE A 207 -2.33 -1.53 3.98
CA PHE A 207 -2.46 -1.99 5.35
C PHE A 207 -2.64 -3.52 5.36
N TYR A 208 -1.63 -4.22 5.87
CA TYR A 208 -1.46 -5.66 5.66
C TYR A 208 -1.05 -6.36 6.97
N ARG A 209 -1.15 -7.69 7.02
CA ARG A 209 -0.71 -8.50 8.16
C ARG A 209 0.66 -9.11 7.86
N SER A 210 1.49 -9.22 8.89
CA SER A 210 2.65 -10.09 8.89
C SER A 210 2.55 -11.08 10.05
N GLU A 211 3.23 -12.20 9.93
CA GLU A 211 3.26 -13.25 10.95
C GLU A 211 4.70 -13.44 11.44
N TYR A 212 4.87 -13.60 12.74
CA TYR A 212 6.15 -13.89 13.35
C TYR A 212 5.99 -14.92 14.46
N VAL A 213 7.08 -15.56 14.88
CA VAL A 213 7.08 -16.53 15.97
C VAL A 213 7.82 -15.93 17.16
N GLU A 214 7.20 -15.96 18.34
CA GLU A 214 7.78 -15.52 19.60
C GLU A 214 7.49 -16.58 20.66
N ASP A 215 8.53 -17.05 21.34
CA ASP A 215 8.45 -18.15 22.32
C ASP A 215 7.75 -19.42 21.78
N GLY A 216 7.98 -19.72 20.50
CA GLY A 216 7.35 -20.86 19.80
C GLY A 216 5.87 -20.65 19.43
N VAL A 217 5.31 -19.47 19.71
CA VAL A 217 3.92 -19.12 19.40
C VAL A 217 3.88 -18.19 18.18
N LYS A 218 3.10 -18.58 17.16
CA LYS A 218 2.82 -17.72 16.01
C LYS A 218 1.95 -16.53 16.44
N LYS A 219 2.38 -15.32 16.12
CA LYS A 219 1.71 -14.05 16.38
C LYS A 219 1.50 -13.30 15.07
N VAL A 220 0.44 -12.49 15.05
CA VAL A 220 0.09 -11.64 13.90
C VAL A 220 0.32 -10.19 14.28
N VAL A 221 0.95 -9.45 13.37
CA VAL A 221 1.16 -7.99 13.44
C VAL A 221 0.40 -7.38 12.27
N ALA A 222 -0.24 -6.23 12.47
CA ALA A 222 -0.71 -5.41 11.35
C ALA A 222 0.32 -4.30 11.10
N THR A 223 0.64 -4.03 9.85
CA THR A 223 1.63 -3.01 9.50
C THR A 223 1.29 -2.41 8.14
N SER A 224 1.97 -1.33 7.75
CA SER A 224 1.68 -0.64 6.50
C SER A 224 2.88 -0.46 5.59
N GLN A 225 2.66 -0.67 4.29
CA GLN A 225 3.57 -0.31 3.21
C GLN A 225 2.78 0.46 2.15
N MET A 226 2.82 1.78 2.23
CA MET A 226 1.97 2.66 1.41
C MET A 226 2.62 3.05 0.07
N GLN A 227 3.96 2.97 -0.03
CA GLN A 227 4.68 3.28 -1.26
C GLN A 227 4.48 2.20 -2.33
N ALA A 228 4.29 2.55 -3.62
CA ALA A 228 4.16 3.92 -4.15
C ALA A 228 2.72 4.44 -4.16
N THR A 229 1.76 3.55 -4.37
CA THR A 229 0.35 3.88 -4.62
C THR A 229 -0.57 2.96 -3.83
N TYR A 230 -0.14 2.53 -2.64
CA TYR A 230 -0.87 1.55 -1.84
C TYR A 230 -1.61 2.17 -0.65
N ALA A 231 -1.45 3.47 -0.39
CA ALA A 231 -2.26 4.18 0.61
C ALA A 231 -3.77 4.03 0.33
N ARG A 232 -4.15 4.07 -0.95
CA ARG A 232 -5.53 3.85 -1.45
C ARG A 232 -6.15 2.49 -1.09
N LYS A 233 -5.34 1.50 -0.69
CA LYS A 233 -5.80 0.19 -0.21
C LYS A 233 -6.12 0.19 1.29
N SER A 234 -5.65 1.20 2.02
CA SER A 234 -5.81 1.33 3.45
C SER A 234 -6.95 2.27 3.82
N PHE A 235 -7.12 3.34 3.06
CA PHE A 235 -8.22 4.29 3.17
C PHE A 235 -8.34 5.07 1.85
N PRO A 236 -9.54 5.58 1.51
CA PRO A 236 -9.72 6.37 0.29
C PRO A 236 -9.04 7.74 0.43
N CYS A 237 -8.23 8.13 -0.55
CA CYS A 237 -7.39 9.33 -0.46
C CYS A 237 -6.95 9.88 -1.82
N PHE A 238 -6.47 11.13 -1.81
CA PHE A 238 -5.77 11.76 -2.93
C PHE A 238 -4.34 11.21 -3.03
N ASP A 239 -4.21 9.96 -3.47
CA ASP A 239 -2.96 9.18 -3.49
C ASP A 239 -2.01 9.55 -4.64
N GLU A 240 -1.55 10.81 -4.67
CA GLU A 240 -0.49 11.31 -5.54
C GLU A 240 0.58 12.07 -4.74
N PRO A 241 1.89 11.92 -5.03
CA PRO A 241 2.96 12.54 -4.23
C PRO A 241 2.88 14.07 -4.08
N ALA A 242 2.28 14.77 -5.05
CA ALA A 242 2.11 16.21 -5.03
C ALA A 242 0.98 16.68 -4.11
N MET A 243 0.03 15.80 -3.77
CA MET A 243 -1.18 16.13 -3.01
C MET A 243 -0.99 15.91 -1.50
N LYS A 244 -0.09 16.70 -0.90
CA LYS A 244 0.27 16.58 0.52
C LYS A 244 -0.84 17.09 1.45
N ALA A 245 -0.98 16.44 2.62
CA ALA A 245 -1.93 16.83 3.66
C ALA A 245 -1.40 16.56 5.07
N VAL A 246 -2.09 17.10 6.07
CA VAL A 246 -1.84 16.79 7.49
C VAL A 246 -2.68 15.59 7.91
N PHE A 247 -2.09 14.60 8.57
CA PHE A 247 -2.80 13.38 8.98
C PHE A 247 -2.95 13.31 10.50
N SER A 248 -4.19 13.18 10.98
CA SER A 248 -4.50 12.75 12.33
C SER A 248 -5.00 11.32 12.30
N VAL A 249 -4.37 10.45 13.07
CA VAL A 249 -4.62 9.02 13.01
C VAL A 249 -5.05 8.49 14.37
N THR A 250 -6.11 7.71 14.37
CA THR A 250 -6.61 6.96 15.52
C THR A 250 -6.55 5.49 15.20
N ILE A 251 -6.02 4.70 16.14
CA ILE A 251 -6.01 3.25 16.00
C ILE A 251 -6.79 2.65 17.17
N ILE A 252 -7.73 1.78 16.83
CA ILE A 252 -8.42 0.92 17.78
C ILE A 252 -7.70 -0.43 17.80
N HIS A 253 -7.30 -0.90 18.97
CA HIS A 253 -6.54 -2.15 19.12
C HIS A 253 -6.93 -2.88 20.42
N SER A 254 -6.36 -4.06 20.67
CA SER A 254 -6.63 -4.83 21.90
C SER A 254 -5.69 -4.40 23.04
N ARG A 255 -6.09 -4.59 24.31
CA ARG A 255 -5.27 -4.16 25.47
C ARG A 255 -3.90 -4.81 25.55
N ASP A 256 -3.79 -6.02 25.04
CA ASP A 256 -2.56 -6.80 24.96
C ASP A 256 -1.72 -6.46 23.71
N THR A 257 -1.97 -5.31 23.06
CA THR A 257 -1.25 -4.89 21.85
C THR A 257 -0.78 -3.43 21.99
N VAL A 258 0.25 -3.08 21.23
CA VAL A 258 0.82 -1.73 21.12
C VAL A 258 0.63 -1.24 19.69
N ALA A 259 0.30 0.05 19.57
CA ALA A 259 0.13 0.74 18.30
C ALA A 259 1.19 1.83 18.13
N LEU A 260 1.71 1.98 16.91
CA LEU A 260 2.71 2.97 16.53
C LEU A 260 2.28 3.71 15.26
N SER A 261 2.64 5.00 15.16
CA SER A 261 2.35 5.87 14.02
C SER A 261 3.38 7.01 13.95
N ASN A 262 3.44 7.73 12.82
CA ASN A 262 4.33 8.88 12.60
C ASN A 262 4.09 10.05 13.58
N GLY A 263 2.86 10.21 14.08
CA GLY A 263 2.51 11.25 15.04
C GLY A 263 2.87 10.86 16.47
N LYS A 264 3.22 11.84 17.33
CA LYS A 264 3.39 11.58 18.78
C LYS A 264 2.07 11.13 19.40
N GLU A 265 2.07 10.14 20.27
CA GLU A 265 0.87 9.73 21.02
C GLU A 265 0.26 10.90 21.80
N LYS A 266 -1.06 11.11 21.68
CA LYS A 266 -1.79 12.18 22.39
C LYS A 266 -2.47 11.65 23.66
N GLY A 267 -2.77 10.35 23.70
CA GLY A 267 -3.31 9.65 24.87
C GLY A 267 -4.08 8.38 24.48
N SER A 268 -4.19 7.47 25.45
CA SER A 268 -4.99 6.25 25.35
C SER A 268 -6.33 6.44 26.07
N LEU A 269 -7.44 6.28 25.34
CA LEU A 269 -8.79 6.36 25.89
C LEU A 269 -9.40 4.95 25.93
N HIS A 270 -9.93 4.56 27.08
CA HIS A 270 -10.68 3.32 27.21
C HIS A 270 -12.14 3.60 26.86
N SER A 271 -12.58 3.16 25.68
CA SER A 271 -13.99 3.31 25.30
C SER A 271 -14.83 2.20 25.94
N LEU A 272 -15.81 2.56 26.77
CA LEU A 272 -16.73 1.63 27.45
C LEU A 272 -17.97 1.27 26.60
N THR A 273 -18.00 1.63 25.31
CA THR A 273 -19.23 1.63 24.51
C THR A 273 -19.71 0.26 24.03
N THR A 274 -19.04 -0.83 24.36
CA THR A 274 -19.56 -2.19 24.20
C THR A 274 -19.13 -3.01 25.42
N LEU A 275 -19.86 -4.09 25.74
CA LEU A 275 -19.55 -5.05 26.82
C LEU A 275 -18.15 -5.72 26.69
N LEU A 276 -17.34 -5.29 25.71
CA LEU A 276 -15.94 -5.61 25.49
C LEU A 276 -15.15 -4.30 25.54
N SER A 277 -14.39 -4.09 26.63
CA SER A 277 -13.57 -2.90 26.82
C SER A 277 -12.40 -2.86 25.84
N THR A 278 -12.56 -2.21 24.69
CA THR A 278 -11.53 -2.07 23.65
C THR A 278 -10.78 -0.74 23.79
N PRO A 279 -9.44 -0.74 23.92
CA PRO A 279 -8.67 0.50 23.99
C PRO A 279 -8.59 1.19 22.64
N VAL A 280 -8.60 2.52 22.70
CA VAL A 280 -8.50 3.42 21.55
C VAL A 280 -7.30 4.32 21.76
N LEU A 281 -6.35 4.29 20.82
CA LEU A 281 -5.15 5.12 20.87
C LEU A 281 -5.24 6.25 19.85
N HIS A 282 -5.04 7.48 20.31
CA HIS A 282 -5.02 8.66 19.46
C HIS A 282 -3.58 9.16 19.27
N PHE A 283 -3.19 9.33 18.01
CA PHE A 283 -1.92 9.98 17.65
C PHE A 283 -2.17 11.44 17.29
N ASN A 284 -1.21 12.29 17.66
CA ASN A 284 -1.20 13.68 17.23
C ASN A 284 -1.15 13.76 15.71
N ALA A 285 -1.67 14.87 15.21
CA ALA A 285 -1.53 15.19 13.80
C ALA A 285 -0.04 15.24 13.40
N THR A 286 0.29 14.81 12.19
CA THR A 286 1.64 14.97 11.64
C THR A 286 2.05 16.44 11.70
N ILE A 287 3.26 16.71 12.19
CA ILE A 287 3.76 18.10 12.41
C ILE A 287 3.88 18.85 11.08
N ARG A 288 4.05 18.12 9.97
CA ARG A 288 4.15 18.67 8.61
C ARG A 288 3.15 18.00 7.68
N SER A 289 2.80 18.73 6.62
CA SER A 289 2.08 18.16 5.48
C SER A 289 2.96 17.12 4.80
N THR A 290 2.45 15.91 4.66
CA THR A 290 3.15 14.74 4.13
C THR A 290 2.34 14.15 3.00
N ALA A 291 3.00 13.42 2.11
CA ALA A 291 2.28 12.68 1.08
C ALA A 291 1.67 11.38 1.67
N THR A 292 0.61 10.85 1.06
CA THR A 292 -0.12 9.66 1.53
C THR A 292 0.77 8.43 1.69
N TRP A 293 1.69 8.22 0.76
CA TRP A 293 2.67 7.13 0.76
C TRP A 293 3.72 7.19 1.88
N GLU A 294 3.84 8.30 2.60
CA GLU A 294 4.77 8.46 3.73
C GLU A 294 4.12 8.03 5.06
N GLN A 295 2.83 7.67 5.06
CA GLN A 295 2.14 7.24 6.28
C GLN A 295 2.56 5.84 6.71
N LEU A 296 2.90 5.70 7.99
CA LEU A 296 3.29 4.44 8.62
C LEU A 296 2.43 4.13 9.84
N PHE A 297 1.98 2.88 9.92
CA PHE A 297 1.20 2.31 11.00
C PHE A 297 1.73 0.91 11.35
N ALA A 298 1.95 0.61 12.62
CA ALA A 298 2.37 -0.72 13.06
C ALA A 298 1.68 -1.16 14.36
N PHE A 299 1.35 -2.45 14.46
CA PHE A 299 0.50 -3.04 15.51
C PHE A 299 0.99 -4.42 15.95
N ARG A 300 1.53 -4.55 17.16
CA ARG A 300 2.09 -5.83 17.68
C ARG A 300 1.45 -6.20 19.01
N HIS A 301 1.40 -7.49 19.35
CA HIS A 301 1.16 -7.93 20.73
C HIS A 301 2.22 -7.39 21.70
N GLY A 302 1.79 -6.86 22.85
CA GLY A 302 2.64 -6.42 23.95
C GLY A 302 3.17 -7.61 24.76
N GLY A 303 4.47 -7.61 25.06
CA GLY A 303 5.07 -8.56 25.98
C GLY A 303 5.01 -8.08 27.44
N ASN A 304 5.20 -9.00 28.40
CA ASN A 304 5.26 -8.72 29.85
C ASN A 304 6.53 -7.98 30.30
N ARG A 305 7.42 -7.59 29.39
CA ARG A 305 8.62 -6.81 29.69
C ARG A 305 8.43 -5.39 29.19
N THR A 306 8.47 -4.43 30.12
CA THR A 306 8.77 -3.03 29.85
C THR A 306 10.23 -2.92 29.39
N GLU A 307 10.53 -3.44 28.20
CA GLU A 307 11.74 -3.10 27.48
C GLU A 307 11.44 -1.83 26.68
N HIS A 308 12.16 -0.75 27.01
CA HIS A 308 12.23 0.44 26.17
C HIS A 308 12.66 -0.02 24.77
N LEU A 309 11.77 0.13 23.78
CA LEU A 309 12.02 -0.29 22.40
C LEU A 309 13.29 0.38 21.87
N ASN A 310 14.28 -0.44 21.53
CA ASN A 310 15.40 -0.03 20.71
C ASN A 310 14.94 -0.12 19.24
N LEU A 311 14.96 1.02 18.54
CA LEU A 311 14.56 1.15 17.13
C LEU A 311 15.32 0.21 16.17
N ASN A 312 16.42 -0.40 16.65
CA ASN A 312 17.24 -1.36 15.92
C ASN A 312 16.61 -2.76 15.74
N ASP A 313 15.61 -3.16 16.53
CA ASP A 313 14.91 -4.44 16.34
C ASP A 313 13.89 -4.40 15.19
N LEU A 314 13.69 -3.21 14.60
CA LEU A 314 12.84 -3.02 13.41
C LEU A 314 13.67 -2.98 12.11
N ARG A 315 14.94 -3.41 12.13
CA ARG A 315 15.84 -3.40 10.96
C ARG A 315 15.43 -4.34 9.82
N ASP A 316 14.62 -5.34 10.10
CA ASP A 316 14.05 -6.22 9.07
C ASP A 316 12.88 -5.55 8.29
N PHE A 317 12.44 -4.37 8.75
CA PHE A 317 11.48 -3.52 8.05
C PHE A 317 12.27 -2.41 7.35
N GLU A 318 12.66 -2.64 6.10
CA GLU A 318 13.42 -1.67 5.32
C GLU A 318 12.62 -0.35 5.20
N LYS A 319 13.10 0.69 5.91
CA LYS A 319 12.58 2.06 6.13
C LYS A 319 12.00 2.33 7.52
N VAL A 320 12.89 2.25 8.52
CA VAL A 320 12.70 2.89 9.84
C VAL A 320 13.65 4.08 9.94
N VAL A 321 13.13 5.28 9.73
CA VAL A 321 13.80 6.52 10.16
C VAL A 321 12.76 7.38 10.87
N VAL A 322 12.81 7.40 12.20
CA VAL A 322 12.26 8.48 13.01
C VAL A 322 13.29 8.79 14.09
N THR A 323 14.01 9.90 13.92
CA THR A 323 14.94 10.44 14.92
C THR A 323 14.18 11.36 15.88
N HIS A 324 14.61 11.41 17.14
CA HIS A 324 14.29 12.45 18.11
C HIS A 324 15.56 12.76 18.91
N ASP A 325 16.33 13.76 18.46
CA ASP A 325 17.28 14.48 19.31
C ASP A 325 17.20 15.98 18.96
N PRO A 326 16.92 16.90 19.91
CA PRO A 326 16.85 18.33 19.64
C PRO A 326 18.21 19.05 19.57
N GLN A 327 19.35 18.36 19.68
CA GLN A 327 20.66 18.97 19.45
C GLN A 327 21.58 18.08 18.60
N MET A 328 21.41 18.12 17.28
CA MET A 328 22.50 17.69 16.40
C MET A 328 22.57 18.54 15.13
N ASP A 329 23.79 18.99 14.85
CA ASP A 329 24.26 19.86 13.77
C ASP A 329 23.78 19.38 12.38
N THR A 330 23.20 20.29 11.60
CA THR A 330 22.55 20.06 10.30
C THR A 330 23.52 19.91 9.12
N SER A 331 24.80 19.63 9.35
CA SER A 331 25.81 19.55 8.30
C SER A 331 26.05 18.14 7.70
N ALA A 332 25.28 17.12 8.09
CA ALA A 332 25.45 15.74 7.61
C ALA A 332 24.31 15.19 6.70
N PHE A 333 23.31 16.00 6.35
CA PHE A 333 22.12 15.55 5.58
C PHE A 333 22.24 15.64 4.05
N GLU A 334 23.42 15.92 3.50
CA GLU A 334 23.63 16.08 2.04
C GLU A 334 24.11 14.83 1.26
N SER A 335 24.15 13.63 1.85
CA SER A 335 24.78 12.48 1.15
C SER A 335 23.92 11.22 0.92
N LEU A 336 22.58 11.28 0.99
CA LEU A 336 21.73 10.09 0.75
C LEU A 336 20.57 10.26 -0.24
N THR A 337 20.64 11.27 -1.12
CA THR A 337 19.65 11.49 -2.20
C THR A 337 20.23 11.20 -3.61
N VAL A 338 21.26 10.35 -3.75
CA VAL A 338 21.96 10.15 -5.04
C VAL A 338 21.84 8.75 -5.67
N LEU A 339 21.15 7.77 -5.06
CA LEU A 339 21.00 6.45 -5.70
C LEU A 339 19.54 6.03 -5.83
N TYR A 340 18.75 6.75 -6.64
CA TYR A 340 17.57 6.18 -7.31
C TYR A 340 17.08 6.99 -8.53
N LEU A 341 17.98 7.73 -9.21
CA LEU A 341 17.71 8.39 -10.50
C LEU A 341 18.56 7.87 -11.66
N GLN A 342 19.06 6.63 -11.58
CA GLN A 342 19.61 5.90 -12.72
C GLN A 342 19.30 4.40 -12.60
N SER A 343 18.09 4.01 -13.02
CA SER A 343 17.81 2.75 -13.71
C SER A 343 16.50 2.88 -14.47
#